data_AF-A0A0N4U1M6-F1
#
_entry.id   AF-A0A0N4U1M6-F1
#
_cell.length_a   1.000
_cell.length_b   1.000
_cell.length_c   1.000
_cell.angle_alpha   90.00
_cell.angle_beta   90.00
_cell.angle_gamma   90.00
#
_symmetry.space_group_name_H-M   'P 1'
#
loop_
_entity.id
_entity.type
_entity.pdbx_description
1 polymer ?
#
loop_
_entity_poly.entity_id
_entity_poly.type
_entity_poly.pdbx_seq_one_letter_code
_entity_poly.pdbx_strand_id
1 'polypeptide(L)'
;LKLWPGSTSLRLEEVNGYRSDIRSPSPWNKRYRRNGLSRPTKLWPGGKIPYLISPHYTDHERALLAKAVKQYHDKTCVRFVPRSPNEGDYLFIGKVDGCFSEVGRTSGVQVLSLDNGCMEYTTIIHEMMHVVGFYHEHERWDRDNYIDIIWQNIDKAAFDQFGKVDLSKTSYYGQPYDYQSILHYDSLAFSKNGFPTMLPKKIGLASTIGNAKDFSVIDLAKINRMYDCPEKTPLLIRAKSYIISAKSSSIIACEDEITVCWWIQDRCKSRSLQAMMKNLCAKTCDLC
;
A
#
# COMPACT_ATOMS: atom_id res chain seq x y z
N LEU A 1 -9.24 -13.68 -10.70
CA LEU A 1 -9.57 -13.01 -9.40
C LEU A 1 -10.86 -13.59 -8.81
N LYS A 2 -11.00 -13.71 -7.47
CA LYS A 2 -12.28 -14.11 -6.85
C LYS A 2 -13.20 -12.91 -6.67
N LEU A 3 -14.32 -12.92 -7.38
CA LEU A 3 -15.30 -11.83 -7.40
C LEU A 3 -16.22 -11.90 -6.17
N TRP A 4 -16.76 -10.74 -5.79
CA TRP A 4 -17.84 -10.65 -4.82
C TRP A 4 -19.14 -11.26 -5.37
N PRO A 5 -19.80 -12.21 -4.69
CA PRO A 5 -20.97 -12.93 -5.22
C PRO A 5 -22.29 -12.15 -5.15
N GLY A 6 -22.34 -10.98 -4.50
CA GLY A 6 -23.42 -10.00 -4.67
C GLY A 6 -24.77 -10.33 -4.01
N SER A 7 -24.89 -10.17 -2.69
CA SER A 7 -26.20 -10.02 -2.02
C SER A 7 -26.11 -9.36 -0.63
N THR A 8 -25.50 -8.18 -0.55
CA THR A 8 -25.63 -7.28 0.62
C THR A 8 -25.10 -5.91 0.23
N SER A 9 -25.98 -4.92 0.12
CA SER A 9 -25.56 -3.52 0.06
C SER A 9 -25.10 -3.09 1.45
N LEU A 10 -23.83 -2.71 1.57
CA LEU A 10 -23.39 -1.86 2.67
C LEU A 10 -24.17 -0.54 2.53
N ARG A 11 -24.88 -0.10 3.58
CA ARG A 11 -25.67 1.14 3.51
C ARG A 11 -24.70 2.32 3.34
N LEU A 12 -24.88 3.07 2.26
CA LEU A 12 -23.96 4.12 1.79
C LEU A 12 -24.06 5.45 2.57
N GLU A 13 -24.86 5.51 3.64
CA GLU A 13 -25.31 6.78 4.24
C GLU A 13 -24.42 7.29 5.40
N GLU A 14 -23.30 6.64 5.71
CA GLU A 14 -22.29 7.11 6.69
C GLU A 14 -20.93 7.51 6.08
N VAL A 15 -20.82 7.54 4.74
CA VAL A 15 -19.50 7.70 4.08
C VAL A 15 -19.11 9.18 3.89
N ASN A 16 -20.10 10.05 3.69
CA ASN A 16 -19.96 11.42 3.15
C ASN A 16 -19.42 12.48 4.16
N GLY A 17 -18.54 12.08 5.08
CA GLY A 17 -18.03 12.94 6.17
C GLY A 17 -16.54 12.81 6.47
N TYR A 18 -15.83 11.83 5.89
CA TYR A 18 -14.41 11.61 6.13
C TYR A 18 -13.56 12.23 5.02
N ARG A 19 -12.82 13.30 5.34
CA ARG A 19 -11.83 13.93 4.44
C ARG A 19 -10.44 13.26 4.51
N SER A 20 -10.40 11.98 4.88
CA SER A 20 -9.19 11.22 5.20
C SER A 20 -9.17 9.91 4.44
N ASP A 21 -7.99 9.51 3.99
CA ASP A 21 -7.64 8.17 3.49
C ASP A 21 -7.55 7.12 4.62
N ILE A 22 -7.50 7.53 5.90
CA ILE A 22 -7.57 6.61 7.04
C ILE A 22 -8.96 6.63 7.69
N ARG A 23 -9.71 5.54 7.52
CA ARG A 23 -10.99 5.36 8.23
C ARG A 23 -10.75 4.89 9.67
N SER A 24 -11.21 5.69 10.63
CA SER A 24 -11.19 5.36 12.07
C SER A 24 -12.61 5.33 12.65
N PRO A 25 -12.87 4.53 13.71
CA PRO A 25 -14.12 4.61 14.47
C PRO A 25 -14.32 6.02 15.09
N SER A 26 -15.58 6.46 15.13
CA SER A 26 -16.04 7.82 15.50
C SER A 26 -15.36 8.46 16.73
N PRO A 27 -15.04 9.77 16.70
CA PRO A 27 -14.14 10.40 17.67
C PRO A 27 -14.84 10.91 18.94
N TRP A 28 -15.08 10.03 19.92
CA TRP A 28 -15.36 10.42 21.30
C TRP A 28 -14.25 10.00 22.26
N ASN A 29 -13.05 10.58 22.08
CA ASN A 29 -12.14 11.02 23.17
C ASN A 29 -10.83 11.60 22.61
N LYS A 30 -10.39 12.76 23.13
CA LYS A 30 -9.11 13.40 22.78
C LYS A 30 -7.91 12.55 23.25
N ARG A 31 -7.41 11.62 22.43
CA ARG A 31 -6.10 10.96 22.61
C ARG A 31 -5.39 10.70 21.28
N TYR A 32 -4.14 11.12 21.24
CA TYR A 32 -3.13 10.95 20.18
C TYR A 32 -2.97 9.43 19.76
N ARG A 33 -2.40 9.04 18.58
CA ARG A 33 -2.14 7.60 18.12
C ARG A 33 -0.96 7.32 17.09
N ARG A 34 0.13 6.54 17.38
CA ARG A 34 1.49 6.51 16.67
C ARG A 34 1.49 5.98 15.22
N ASN A 35 2.61 6.09 14.45
CA ASN A 35 2.79 5.40 13.16
C ASN A 35 3.26 3.93 13.33
N GLY A 36 2.61 2.99 12.61
CA GLY A 36 2.94 1.56 12.43
C GLY A 36 2.45 0.63 13.54
N LEU A 37 1.40 -0.16 13.36
CA LEU A 37 0.72 -0.93 14.43
C LEU A 37 1.63 -1.86 15.25
N SER A 38 1.68 -1.67 16.58
CA SER A 38 2.48 -2.48 17.51
C SER A 38 1.70 -3.59 18.22
N ARG A 39 0.36 -3.63 18.09
CA ARG A 39 -0.49 -4.65 18.73
C ARG A 39 -0.66 -5.85 17.79
N PRO A 40 -0.24 -7.08 18.16
CA PRO A 40 -0.37 -8.26 17.30
C PRO A 40 -1.81 -8.54 16.87
N THR A 41 -2.80 -8.20 17.70
CA THR A 41 -4.24 -8.34 17.39
C THR A 41 -4.72 -7.42 16.25
N LYS A 42 -3.91 -6.44 15.83
CA LYS A 42 -4.16 -5.56 14.69
C LYS A 42 -3.33 -5.88 13.46
N LEU A 43 -2.43 -6.87 13.54
CA LEU A 43 -1.74 -7.40 12.38
C LEU A 43 -2.58 -8.50 11.71
N TRP A 44 -2.28 -8.74 10.43
CA TRP A 44 -2.84 -9.86 9.67
C TRP A 44 -2.08 -11.16 10.03
N PRO A 45 -2.76 -12.23 10.48
CA PRO A 45 -2.08 -13.45 10.93
C PRO A 45 -1.13 -14.03 9.86
N GLY A 46 0.15 -14.17 10.22
CA GLY A 46 1.19 -14.65 9.30
C GLY A 46 1.40 -13.79 8.05
N GLY A 47 1.02 -12.51 8.07
CA GLY A 47 1.08 -11.62 6.90
C GLY A 47 0.07 -11.98 5.80
N LYS A 48 -0.87 -12.90 6.06
CA LYS A 48 -1.89 -13.32 5.11
C LYS A 48 -3.06 -12.33 5.13
N ILE A 49 -3.34 -11.71 3.99
CA ILE A 49 -4.45 -10.75 3.81
C ILE A 49 -5.46 -11.36 2.83
N PRO A 50 -6.50 -12.06 3.32
CA PRO A 50 -7.59 -12.54 2.48
C PRO A 50 -8.31 -11.37 1.83
N TYR A 51 -8.61 -11.44 0.54
CA TYR A 51 -9.34 -10.38 -0.16
C TYR A 51 -10.46 -10.90 -1.08
N LEU A 52 -11.44 -10.03 -1.33
CA LEU A 52 -12.38 -10.09 -2.45
C LEU A 52 -12.32 -8.77 -3.22
N ILE A 53 -12.53 -8.81 -4.54
CA ILE A 53 -12.51 -7.62 -5.39
C ILE A 53 -13.89 -7.40 -6.01
N SER A 54 -14.36 -6.15 -5.96
CA SER A 54 -15.58 -5.70 -6.64
C SER A 54 -15.61 -6.11 -8.11
N PRO A 55 -16.78 -6.52 -8.67
CA PRO A 55 -16.92 -6.78 -10.10
C PRO A 55 -16.74 -5.50 -10.94
N HIS A 56 -16.94 -4.31 -10.37
CA HIS A 56 -16.97 -3.03 -11.10
C HIS A 56 -15.60 -2.48 -11.55
N TYR A 57 -14.48 -3.13 -11.19
CA TYR A 57 -13.19 -2.80 -11.79
C TYR A 57 -13.08 -3.35 -13.22
N THR A 58 -12.64 -2.47 -14.12
CA THR A 58 -12.23 -2.79 -15.48
C THR A 58 -10.98 -3.67 -15.50
N ASP A 59 -10.68 -4.20 -16.68
CA ASP A 59 -9.50 -4.99 -16.97
C ASP A 59 -8.19 -4.25 -16.63
N HIS A 60 -8.09 -2.96 -16.99
CA HIS A 60 -6.92 -2.13 -16.73
C HIS A 60 -6.70 -1.90 -15.22
N GLU A 61 -7.77 -1.57 -14.51
CA GLU A 61 -7.75 -1.36 -13.06
C GLU A 61 -7.34 -2.62 -12.29
N ARG A 62 -7.83 -3.79 -12.72
CA ARG A 62 -7.42 -5.10 -12.17
C ARG A 62 -5.94 -5.39 -12.40
N ALA A 63 -5.40 -4.98 -13.55
CA ALA A 63 -3.98 -5.17 -13.84
C ALA A 63 -3.07 -4.24 -13.01
N LEU A 64 -3.53 -3.00 -12.72
CA LEU A 64 -2.87 -2.10 -11.77
C LEU A 64 -2.89 -2.66 -10.33
N LEU A 65 -4.04 -3.18 -9.88
CA LEU A 65 -4.15 -3.89 -8.59
C LEU A 65 -3.19 -5.10 -8.52
N ALA A 66 -3.11 -5.89 -9.59
CA ALA A 66 -2.20 -7.03 -9.67
C ALA A 66 -0.71 -6.60 -9.63
N LYS A 67 -0.35 -5.52 -10.31
CA LYS A 67 0.99 -4.92 -10.25
C LYS A 67 1.34 -4.48 -8.83
N ALA A 68 0.42 -3.84 -8.12
CA ALA A 68 0.64 -3.42 -6.73
C ALA A 68 0.80 -4.63 -5.79
N VAL A 69 -0.06 -5.65 -5.90
CA VAL A 69 0.05 -6.89 -5.12
C VAL A 69 1.38 -7.61 -5.38
N LYS A 70 1.84 -7.69 -6.64
CA LYS A 70 3.15 -8.30 -6.97
C LYS A 70 4.28 -7.63 -6.19
N GLN A 71 4.25 -6.30 -6.06
CA GLN A 71 5.32 -5.55 -5.40
C GLN A 71 5.41 -5.85 -3.90
N TYR A 72 4.28 -6.05 -3.22
CA TYR A 72 4.25 -6.61 -1.86
C TYR A 72 4.80 -8.05 -1.82
N HIS A 73 4.39 -8.91 -2.75
CA HIS A 73 4.82 -10.32 -2.81
C HIS A 73 6.33 -10.46 -3.06
N ASP A 74 6.88 -9.63 -3.95
CA ASP A 74 8.29 -9.59 -4.31
C ASP A 74 9.17 -9.10 -3.18
N LYS A 75 8.79 -7.98 -2.52
CA LYS A 75 9.67 -7.24 -1.61
C LYS A 75 9.48 -7.59 -0.13
N THR A 76 8.40 -8.30 0.22
CA THR A 76 8.04 -8.63 1.60
C THR A 76 7.54 -10.07 1.76
N CYS A 77 7.24 -10.49 2.98
CA CYS A 77 6.51 -11.73 3.27
C CYS A 77 4.98 -11.55 3.34
N VAL A 78 4.44 -10.34 3.19
CA VAL A 78 2.99 -10.10 3.19
C VAL A 78 2.34 -10.72 1.94
N ARG A 79 1.24 -11.44 2.13
CA ARG A 79 0.53 -12.17 1.07
C ARG A 79 -0.95 -11.80 1.05
N PHE A 80 -1.29 -10.84 0.19
CA PHE A 80 -2.65 -10.72 -0.33
C PHE A 80 -3.03 -12.02 -1.04
N VAL A 81 -4.16 -12.64 -0.70
CA VAL A 81 -4.63 -13.93 -1.24
C VAL A 81 -6.14 -13.95 -1.44
N PRO A 82 -6.68 -14.67 -2.44
CA PRO A 82 -8.13 -14.79 -2.62
C PRO A 82 -8.81 -15.41 -1.40
N ARG A 83 -9.86 -14.77 -0.90
CA ARG A 83 -10.58 -15.20 0.32
C ARG A 83 -11.20 -16.59 0.19
N SER A 84 -10.94 -17.45 1.17
CA SER A 84 -11.59 -18.75 1.39
C SER A 84 -12.92 -18.57 2.15
N PRO A 85 -13.95 -19.42 1.94
CA PRO A 85 -15.27 -19.22 2.55
C PRO A 85 -15.27 -19.09 4.08
N ASN A 86 -14.34 -19.79 4.75
CA ASN A 86 -14.25 -19.84 6.21
C ASN A 86 -13.45 -18.67 6.82
N GLU A 87 -12.92 -17.75 6.02
CA GLU A 87 -12.20 -16.58 6.50
C GLU A 87 -13.18 -15.47 6.85
N GLY A 88 -13.37 -15.24 8.16
CA GLY A 88 -14.26 -14.21 8.70
C GLY A 88 -13.72 -12.79 8.51
N ASP A 89 -12.41 -12.61 8.76
CA ASP A 89 -11.71 -11.33 8.57
C ASP A 89 -11.09 -11.27 7.17
N TYR A 90 -11.44 -10.25 6.39
CA TYR A 90 -10.92 -10.08 5.02
C TYR A 90 -11.11 -8.66 4.49
N LEU A 91 -10.32 -8.32 3.48
CA LEU A 91 -10.39 -7.08 2.75
C LEU A 91 -11.36 -7.16 1.57
N PHE A 92 -12.33 -6.26 1.49
CA PHE A 92 -13.09 -5.97 0.28
C PHE A 92 -12.46 -4.77 -0.44
N ILE A 93 -11.94 -5.01 -1.64
CA ILE A 93 -11.38 -3.97 -2.51
C ILE A 93 -12.49 -3.52 -3.48
N GLY A 94 -12.87 -2.24 -3.44
CA GLY A 94 -14.02 -1.76 -4.22
C GLY A 94 -14.04 -0.25 -4.44
N LYS A 95 -14.82 0.17 -5.44
CA LYS A 95 -15.18 1.58 -5.64
C LYS A 95 -16.31 1.90 -4.66
N VAL A 96 -16.03 2.67 -3.62
CA VAL A 96 -17.02 3.03 -2.58
C VAL A 96 -17.17 4.54 -2.51
N ASP A 97 -16.12 5.23 -2.08
CA ASP A 97 -15.99 6.69 -2.09
C ASP A 97 -14.50 7.03 -1.96
N GLY A 98 -13.97 7.91 -2.81
CA GLY A 98 -12.56 8.32 -2.79
C GLY A 98 -11.54 7.17 -2.68
N CYS A 99 -10.41 7.50 -2.05
CA CYS A 99 -9.32 6.57 -1.72
C CYS A 99 -9.25 6.50 -0.19
N PHE A 100 -9.46 5.33 0.40
CA PHE A 100 -9.28 5.13 1.84
C PHE A 100 -9.18 3.66 2.24
N SER A 101 -8.67 3.42 3.45
CA SER A 101 -8.78 2.14 4.14
C SER A 101 -8.66 2.27 5.68
N GLU A 102 -9.06 1.24 6.42
CA GLU A 102 -8.71 1.13 7.85
C GLU A 102 -7.25 0.67 8.03
N VAL A 103 -6.57 1.16 9.08
CA VAL A 103 -5.17 0.76 9.36
C VAL A 103 -5.09 -0.61 10.05
N GLY A 104 -4.37 -1.53 9.40
CA GLY A 104 -4.19 -2.93 9.82
C GLY A 104 -5.47 -3.75 9.74
N ARG A 105 -5.47 -4.93 10.36
CA ARG A 105 -6.63 -5.82 10.39
C ARG A 105 -7.75 -5.30 11.29
N THR A 106 -8.96 -5.25 10.74
CA THR A 106 -10.22 -5.15 11.50
C THR A 106 -10.92 -6.52 11.61
N SER A 107 -12.01 -6.60 12.37
CA SER A 107 -12.81 -7.82 12.49
C SER A 107 -13.92 -7.82 11.44
N GLY A 108 -14.14 -8.93 10.75
CA GLY A 108 -15.12 -9.05 9.69
C GLY A 108 -14.65 -8.42 8.36
N VAL A 109 -15.56 -7.70 7.70
CA VAL A 109 -15.28 -7.07 6.40
C VAL A 109 -14.60 -5.73 6.60
N GLN A 110 -13.37 -5.61 6.09
CA GLN A 110 -12.62 -4.36 5.99
C GLN A 110 -12.75 -3.79 4.58
N VAL A 111 -12.75 -2.46 4.40
CA VAL A 111 -12.91 -1.85 3.07
C VAL A 111 -11.63 -1.15 2.65
N LEU A 112 -11.11 -1.53 1.48
CA LEU A 112 -10.18 -0.72 0.70
C LEU A 112 -10.98 -0.05 -0.42
N SER A 113 -11.25 1.24 -0.24
CA SER A 113 -11.87 2.07 -1.26
C SER A 113 -10.80 2.56 -2.24
N LEU A 114 -10.97 2.23 -3.51
CA LEU A 114 -10.18 2.75 -4.61
C LEU A 114 -11.13 3.09 -5.74
N ASP A 115 -11.79 4.26 -5.66
CA ASP A 115 -12.66 4.74 -6.72
C ASP A 115 -11.86 5.17 -7.98
N ASN A 116 -12.54 5.58 -9.06
CA ASN A 116 -11.94 5.86 -10.36
C ASN A 116 -10.72 6.81 -10.31
N GLY A 117 -10.73 7.81 -9.43
CA GLY A 117 -9.61 8.75 -9.24
C GLY A 117 -8.40 8.17 -8.48
N CYS A 118 -8.52 6.97 -7.91
CA CYS A 118 -7.51 6.31 -7.09
C CYS A 118 -6.71 5.25 -7.85
N MET A 119 -7.05 5.01 -9.11
CA MET A 119 -6.52 3.91 -9.91
C MET A 119 -5.15 4.22 -10.51
N GLU A 120 -4.22 4.63 -9.64
CA GLU A 120 -2.80 4.82 -9.93
C GLU A 120 -1.95 3.87 -9.08
N TYR A 121 -0.83 3.37 -9.61
CA TYR A 121 0.04 2.42 -8.92
C TYR A 121 0.46 2.92 -7.52
N THR A 122 0.82 4.20 -7.39
CA THR A 122 1.27 4.83 -6.15
C THR A 122 0.17 4.86 -5.10
N THR A 123 -1.04 5.31 -5.47
CA THR A 123 -2.20 5.38 -4.58
C THR A 123 -2.62 3.98 -4.11
N ILE A 124 -2.60 2.99 -5.00
CA ILE A 124 -2.91 1.60 -4.63
C ILE A 124 -1.88 1.06 -3.61
N ILE A 125 -0.59 1.30 -3.80
CA ILE A 125 0.44 0.88 -2.83
C ILE A 125 0.27 1.59 -1.49
N HIS A 126 -0.01 2.90 -1.50
CA HIS A 126 -0.25 3.73 -0.31
C HIS A 126 -1.37 3.16 0.55
N GLU A 127 -2.56 2.99 -0.04
CA GLU A 127 -3.73 2.44 0.66
C GLU A 127 -3.50 1.00 1.13
N MET A 128 -2.80 0.19 0.34
CA MET A 128 -2.41 -1.14 0.78
C MET A 128 -1.43 -1.10 1.97
N MET A 129 -0.65 -0.03 2.18
CA MET A 129 0.22 0.08 3.36
C MET A 129 -0.58 0.40 4.62
N HIS A 130 -1.68 1.16 4.51
CA HIS A 130 -2.65 1.31 5.59
C HIS A 130 -3.23 -0.07 5.97
N VAL A 131 -3.75 -0.83 5.00
CA VAL A 131 -4.25 -2.20 5.23
C VAL A 131 -3.19 -3.10 5.88
N VAL A 132 -1.91 -2.99 5.48
CA VAL A 132 -0.79 -3.75 6.09
C VAL A 132 -0.54 -3.33 7.53
N GLY A 133 -0.69 -2.05 7.88
CA GLY A 133 -0.73 -1.58 9.26
C GLY A 133 -0.03 -0.27 9.58
N PHE A 134 0.22 0.59 8.59
CA PHE A 134 0.92 1.86 8.78
C PHE A 134 -0.01 3.07 8.70
N TYR A 135 0.32 4.11 9.47
CA TYR A 135 -0.26 5.45 9.36
C TYR A 135 0.69 6.33 8.53
N HIS A 136 0.36 7.59 8.29
CA HIS A 136 1.24 8.47 7.54
C HIS A 136 2.56 8.78 8.25
N GLU A 137 3.60 9.06 7.47
CA GLU A 137 4.92 9.36 8.03
C GLU A 137 4.93 10.73 8.73
N HIS A 138 4.22 11.72 8.17
CA HIS A 138 4.03 13.05 8.80
C HIS A 138 3.13 13.02 10.04
N GLU A 139 2.52 11.88 10.36
CA GLU A 139 1.78 11.75 11.60
C GLU A 139 2.74 11.47 12.77
N ARG A 140 3.89 10.81 12.57
CA ARG A 140 4.85 10.39 13.61
C ARG A 140 5.02 11.36 14.79
N TRP A 141 5.15 10.85 16.02
CA TRP A 141 5.34 11.67 17.22
C TRP A 141 6.61 12.53 17.19
N ASP A 142 7.69 11.97 16.64
CA ASP A 142 8.99 12.61 16.50
C ASP A 142 9.08 13.51 15.25
N ARG A 143 8.01 13.61 14.44
CA ARG A 143 7.99 14.41 13.19
C ARG A 143 8.47 15.84 13.39
N ASP A 144 8.19 16.47 14.53
CA ASP A 144 8.51 17.88 14.76
C ASP A 144 10.04 18.12 14.86
N ASN A 145 10.85 17.05 14.89
CA ASN A 145 12.30 17.10 14.73
C ASN A 145 12.74 17.17 13.24
N TYR A 146 11.83 16.88 12.31
CA TYR A 146 12.08 16.64 10.88
C TYR A 146 11.28 17.57 9.96
N ILE A 147 10.07 17.95 10.35
CA ILE A 147 9.15 18.82 9.62
C ILE A 147 8.56 19.89 10.55
N ASP A 148 8.16 21.02 9.98
CA ASP A 148 7.31 22.03 10.62
C ASP A 148 5.90 21.97 10.04
N ILE A 149 4.88 22.03 10.91
CA ILE A 149 3.47 22.11 10.52
C ILE A 149 3.00 23.56 10.60
N ILE A 150 2.53 24.08 9.47
CA ILE A 150 2.18 25.48 9.24
C ILE A 150 0.67 25.64 9.41
N TRP A 151 0.21 25.51 10.66
CA TRP A 151 -1.21 25.46 11.04
C TRP A 151 -2.07 26.60 10.49
N GLN A 152 -1.49 27.79 10.28
CA GLN A 152 -2.16 28.94 9.69
C GLN A 152 -2.59 28.73 8.23
N ASN A 153 -1.97 27.81 7.48
CA ASN A 153 -2.29 27.50 6.08
C ASN A 153 -3.27 26.32 5.92
N ILE A 154 -3.47 25.51 6.95
CA ILE A 154 -4.33 24.32 6.92
C ILE A 154 -5.81 24.73 7.01
N ASP A 155 -6.70 24.04 6.30
CA ASP A 155 -8.16 24.10 6.56
C ASP A 155 -8.46 23.64 8.01
N LYS A 156 -9.22 24.45 8.76
CA LYS A 156 -9.60 24.11 10.14
C LYS A 156 -10.37 22.79 10.23
N ALA A 157 -11.09 22.41 9.18
CA ALA A 157 -11.81 21.15 9.09
C ALA A 157 -10.91 19.92 8.82
N ALA A 158 -9.60 20.11 8.67
CA ALA A 158 -8.59 19.06 8.44
C ALA A 158 -7.45 19.08 9.49
N PHE A 159 -7.60 19.79 10.61
CA PHE A 159 -6.57 19.84 11.66
C PHE A 159 -6.27 18.47 12.29
N ASP A 160 -7.24 17.56 12.25
CA ASP A 160 -7.11 16.16 12.68
C ASP A 160 -6.24 15.30 11.75
N GLN A 161 -6.13 15.67 10.46
CA GLN A 161 -5.25 15.05 9.45
C GLN A 161 -3.76 15.33 9.69
N PHE A 162 -3.48 16.32 10.54
CA PHE A 162 -2.15 16.62 11.09
C PHE A 162 -2.06 16.19 12.56
N GLY A 163 -2.98 15.33 13.01
CA GLY A 163 -2.98 14.74 14.33
C GLY A 163 -1.64 14.11 14.67
N LYS A 164 -1.23 14.26 15.93
CA LYS A 164 -0.08 13.55 16.51
C LYS A 164 -0.53 12.35 17.33
N VAL A 165 0.46 11.57 17.74
CA VAL A 165 0.46 10.19 17.30
C VAL A 165 1.23 9.36 18.34
N ASP A 166 0.49 8.79 19.31
CA ASP A 166 0.88 8.07 20.55
C ASP A 166 1.36 6.62 20.41
N LEU A 167 2.52 6.35 21.03
CA LEU A 167 3.20 5.06 21.22
C LEU A 167 2.33 3.84 21.59
N SER A 168 1.25 4.00 22.36
CA SER A 168 0.54 2.88 23.00
C SER A 168 -0.14 1.88 22.04
N LYS A 169 -0.10 2.19 20.74
CA LYS A 169 -0.69 1.42 19.65
C LYS A 169 0.31 1.03 18.57
N THR A 170 1.52 1.60 18.53
CA THR A 170 2.27 1.74 17.28
C THR A 170 3.80 2.00 17.48
N SER A 171 4.64 1.64 16.50
CA SER A 171 6.09 1.44 16.56
C SER A 171 6.79 1.88 15.26
N TYR A 172 7.99 2.45 15.39
CA TYR A 172 8.82 2.84 14.23
C TYR A 172 9.72 1.73 13.72
N TYR A 173 9.70 0.56 14.35
CA TYR A 173 10.54 -0.59 13.95
C TYR A 173 12.05 -0.27 13.88
N GLY A 174 12.49 0.66 14.73
CA GLY A 174 13.88 1.14 14.79
C GLY A 174 14.31 2.02 13.60
N GLN A 175 13.38 2.40 12.71
CA GLN A 175 13.70 3.11 11.48
C GLN A 175 13.71 4.65 11.66
N PRO A 176 14.59 5.37 10.95
CA PRO A 176 14.62 6.84 10.94
C PRO A 176 13.34 7.43 10.30
N TYR A 177 13.19 8.75 10.38
CA TYR A 177 12.12 9.47 9.67
C TYR A 177 12.38 9.48 8.17
N ASP A 178 11.35 9.19 7.39
CA ASP A 178 11.47 8.97 5.96
C ASP A 178 10.69 9.96 5.10
N TYR A 179 11.38 11.00 4.63
CA TYR A 179 10.83 11.98 3.70
C TYR A 179 10.48 11.40 2.32
N GLN A 180 10.96 10.20 1.97
CA GLN A 180 10.67 9.51 0.71
C GLN A 180 9.59 8.42 0.86
N SER A 181 9.04 8.25 2.06
CA SER A 181 7.99 7.25 2.33
C SER A 181 6.80 7.51 1.42
N ILE A 182 6.24 6.44 0.85
CA ILE A 182 5.00 6.56 0.08
C ILE A 182 3.83 7.03 0.93
N LEU A 183 3.94 6.91 2.25
CA LEU A 183 2.99 7.38 3.26
C LEU A 183 3.23 8.81 3.76
N HIS A 184 4.14 9.58 3.14
CA HIS A 184 4.36 10.98 3.52
C HIS A 184 3.53 11.90 2.62
N TYR A 185 2.60 12.68 3.19
CA TYR A 185 1.87 13.72 2.43
C TYR A 185 2.82 14.74 1.80
N ASP A 186 2.37 15.38 0.71
CA ASP A 186 3.05 16.51 0.09
C ASP A 186 2.97 17.79 0.95
N SER A 187 3.67 18.85 0.52
CA SER A 187 3.75 20.11 1.26
C SER A 187 2.46 20.95 1.26
N LEU A 188 1.52 20.70 0.35
CA LEU A 188 0.28 21.46 0.13
C LEU A 188 -0.98 20.74 0.63
N ALA A 189 -0.86 19.51 1.14
CA ALA A 189 -1.97 18.72 1.68
C ALA A 189 -2.88 19.55 2.60
N PHE A 190 -4.18 19.58 2.29
CA PHE A 190 -5.22 20.36 3.00
C PHE A 190 -4.95 21.87 3.15
N SER A 191 -4.17 22.47 2.24
CA SER A 191 -3.99 23.92 2.18
C SER A 191 -5.29 24.63 1.81
N LYS A 192 -5.68 25.65 2.60
CA LYS A 192 -6.84 26.52 2.30
C LYS A 192 -6.49 27.74 1.45
N ASN A 193 -5.21 27.99 1.20
CA ASN A 193 -4.70 29.22 0.62
C ASN A 193 -3.60 29.02 -0.43
N GLY A 194 -3.35 27.78 -0.86
CA GLY A 194 -2.32 27.45 -1.86
C GLY A 194 -0.87 27.53 -1.35
N PHE A 195 -0.66 27.88 -0.08
CA PHE A 195 0.67 27.90 0.54
C PHE A 195 0.95 26.58 1.29
N PRO A 196 2.23 26.22 1.50
CA PRO A 196 2.60 25.01 2.21
C PRO A 196 1.98 24.89 3.60
N THR A 197 1.39 23.73 3.89
CA THR A 197 0.91 23.31 5.22
C THR A 197 1.98 22.58 6.02
N MET A 198 3.02 22.08 5.35
CA MET A 198 4.11 21.33 5.94
C MET A 198 5.41 21.55 5.16
N LEU A 199 6.53 21.73 5.86
CA LEU A 199 7.86 21.85 5.25
C LEU A 199 8.92 21.02 6.01
N PRO A 200 9.82 20.31 5.32
CA PRO A 200 11.01 19.70 5.92
C PRO A 200 11.98 20.72 6.51
N LYS A 201 12.48 20.43 7.72
CA LYS A 201 13.54 21.20 8.39
C LYS A 201 14.88 21.08 7.69
N LYS A 202 15.11 19.96 7.00
CA LYS A 202 16.29 19.76 6.17
C LYS A 202 16.10 20.45 4.82
N ILE A 203 16.93 21.46 4.57
CA ILE A 203 16.98 22.23 3.32
C ILE A 203 17.07 21.29 2.11
N GLY A 204 16.30 21.60 1.06
CA GLY A 204 16.28 20.86 -0.20
C GLY A 204 15.32 19.67 -0.25
N LEU A 205 14.66 19.27 0.85
CA LEU A 205 13.72 18.14 0.85
C LEU A 205 12.25 18.49 0.59
N ALA A 206 11.91 19.77 0.39
CA ALA A 206 10.51 20.20 0.18
C ALA A 206 9.84 19.53 -1.03
N SER A 207 10.59 19.25 -2.10
CA SER A 207 10.13 18.51 -3.28
C SER A 207 10.26 16.98 -3.17
N THR A 208 10.74 16.47 -2.03
CA THR A 208 10.89 15.02 -1.78
C THR A 208 9.62 14.41 -1.20
N ILE A 209 8.99 15.11 -0.24
CA ILE A 209 7.77 14.67 0.43
C ILE A 209 6.58 14.61 -0.56
N GLY A 210 5.70 13.62 -0.42
CA GLY A 210 4.55 13.40 -1.31
C GLY A 210 4.89 13.01 -2.76
N ASN A 211 6.17 12.80 -3.09
CA ASN A 211 6.61 12.57 -4.48
C ASN A 211 7.10 11.13 -4.76
N ALA A 212 6.90 10.21 -3.82
CA ALA A 212 7.23 8.80 -3.95
C ALA A 212 6.58 8.16 -5.21
N LYS A 213 7.29 7.21 -5.82
CA LYS A 213 6.83 6.46 -7.01
C LYS A 213 6.68 4.96 -6.78
N ASP A 214 7.14 4.49 -5.62
CA ASP A 214 7.14 3.12 -5.13
C ASP A 214 7.47 3.18 -3.62
N PHE A 215 7.50 2.05 -2.92
CA PHE A 215 8.02 2.00 -1.55
C PHE A 215 9.44 2.57 -1.45
N SER A 216 9.72 3.30 -0.37
CA SER A 216 11.10 3.57 0.01
C SER A 216 11.79 2.29 0.57
N VAL A 217 13.11 2.35 0.71
CA VAL A 217 13.88 1.30 1.43
C VAL A 217 13.42 1.18 2.89
N ILE A 218 13.02 2.29 3.51
CA ILE A 218 12.58 2.35 4.90
C ILE A 218 11.15 1.82 5.05
N ASP A 219 10.25 2.06 4.10
CA ASP A 219 8.90 1.45 4.07
C ASP A 219 9.00 -0.08 4.07
N LEU A 220 9.88 -0.63 3.21
CA LEU A 220 10.12 -2.07 3.16
C LEU A 220 10.77 -2.61 4.45
N ALA A 221 11.72 -1.88 5.04
CA ALA A 221 12.32 -2.26 6.32
C ALA A 221 11.28 -2.26 7.46
N LYS A 222 10.37 -1.28 7.49
CA LYS A 222 9.24 -1.22 8.43
C LYS A 222 8.30 -2.42 8.25
N ILE A 223 7.85 -2.71 7.02
CA ILE A 223 6.94 -3.85 6.75
C ILE A 223 7.61 -5.17 7.12
N ASN A 224 8.84 -5.39 6.67
CA ASN A 224 9.54 -6.65 6.89
C ASN A 224 9.82 -6.92 8.37
N ARG A 225 10.06 -5.88 9.18
CA ARG A 225 10.21 -6.00 10.63
C ARG A 225 8.88 -6.03 11.39
N MET A 226 7.78 -5.53 10.82
CA MET A 226 6.44 -5.66 11.40
C MET A 226 5.90 -7.09 11.31
N TYR A 227 6.24 -7.81 10.24
CA TYR A 227 5.74 -9.15 9.94
C TYR A 227 6.79 -10.26 10.14
N ASP A 228 7.92 -9.95 10.81
CA ASP A 228 9.06 -10.85 11.03
C ASP A 228 9.46 -11.63 9.76
N CYS A 229 9.47 -10.91 8.63
CA CYS A 229 9.77 -11.50 7.34
C CYS A 229 11.21 -12.04 7.33
N PRO A 230 11.44 -13.26 6.79
CA PRO A 230 12.78 -13.80 6.70
C PRO A 230 13.65 -12.84 5.90
N GLU A 231 14.83 -12.52 6.42
CA GLU A 231 15.81 -11.77 5.65
C GLU A 231 16.04 -12.53 4.35
N LYS A 232 15.79 -11.88 3.21
CA LYS A 232 16.36 -12.33 1.96
C LYS A 232 17.86 -12.20 2.12
N THR A 233 18.50 -13.29 2.53
CA THR A 233 19.95 -13.39 2.54
C THR A 233 20.39 -12.89 1.17
N PRO A 234 21.19 -11.82 1.08
CA PRO A 234 21.88 -11.54 -0.16
C PRO A 234 22.55 -12.85 -0.53
N LEU A 235 22.37 -13.34 -1.76
CA LEU A 235 23.13 -14.49 -2.22
C LEU A 235 24.59 -14.10 -2.06
N LEU A 236 25.19 -14.55 -0.95
CA LEU A 236 26.60 -14.36 -0.70
C LEU A 236 27.26 -15.01 -1.90
N ILE A 237 27.82 -14.17 -2.75
CA ILE A 237 28.64 -14.61 -3.86
C ILE A 237 29.78 -15.36 -3.20
N ARG A 238 29.62 -16.68 -3.06
CA ARG A 238 30.71 -17.60 -2.81
C ARG A 238 31.64 -17.36 -3.98
N ALA A 239 32.70 -16.60 -3.74
CA ALA A 239 33.72 -16.25 -4.70
C ALA A 239 34.47 -17.52 -5.10
N LYS A 240 33.83 -18.34 -5.93
CA LYS A 240 34.47 -19.43 -6.64
C LYS A 240 35.15 -18.82 -7.86
N SER A 241 36.45 -18.55 -7.66
CA SER A 241 37.52 -18.70 -8.65
C SER A 241 37.09 -18.66 -10.12
N TYR A 242 37.53 -17.60 -10.82
CA TYR A 242 37.49 -17.49 -12.28
C TYR A 242 37.88 -18.80 -12.99
N ILE A 243 36.96 -19.34 -13.79
CA ILE A 243 37.29 -20.09 -15.00
C ILE A 243 36.45 -19.49 -16.13
N ILE A 244 37.13 -18.93 -17.13
CA ILE A 244 36.49 -18.40 -18.33
C ILE A 244 36.21 -19.57 -19.27
N SER A 245 34.95 -19.74 -19.67
CA SER A 245 34.60 -20.52 -20.86
C SER A 245 33.46 -19.84 -21.61
N ALA A 246 33.44 -20.01 -22.92
CA ALA A 246 32.79 -19.08 -23.84
C ALA A 246 31.29 -19.31 -24.06
N LYS A 247 30.63 -18.21 -24.43
CA LYS A 247 29.32 -18.07 -25.11
C LYS A 247 28.51 -19.36 -25.36
N SER A 248 27.35 -19.44 -24.71
CA SER A 248 26.16 -20.04 -25.30
C SER A 248 25.13 -18.94 -25.53
N SER A 249 24.50 -18.92 -26.71
CA SER A 249 23.39 -18.02 -27.03
C SER A 249 22.21 -18.33 -26.11
N SER A 250 21.79 -17.35 -25.30
CA SER A 250 20.62 -17.48 -24.44
C SER A 250 19.36 -17.64 -25.29
N ILE A 251 18.81 -18.86 -25.32
CA ILE A 251 17.40 -19.05 -25.61
C ILE A 251 16.63 -18.20 -24.59
N ILE A 252 15.84 -17.24 -25.05
CA ILE A 252 14.96 -16.47 -24.16
C ILE A 252 13.92 -17.45 -23.65
N ALA A 253 14.06 -17.89 -22.41
CA ALA A 253 13.11 -18.79 -21.78
C ALA A 253 11.75 -18.07 -21.69
N CYS A 254 10.71 -18.70 -22.23
CA CYS A 254 9.35 -18.20 -22.11
C CYS A 254 8.89 -18.36 -20.65
N GLU A 255 8.98 -17.25 -19.91
CA GLU A 255 8.70 -17.16 -18.48
C GLU A 255 7.76 -15.99 -18.18
N ASP A 256 7.01 -16.12 -17.09
CA ASP A 256 6.22 -15.02 -16.55
C ASP A 256 7.11 -14.16 -15.65
N GLU A 257 7.12 -12.84 -15.87
CA GLU A 257 7.81 -11.89 -14.99
C GLU A 257 7.15 -11.86 -13.58
N ILE A 258 5.87 -12.28 -13.49
CA ILE A 258 5.07 -12.20 -12.27
C ILE A 258 4.47 -13.56 -11.88
N THR A 259 4.70 -13.99 -10.63
CA THR A 259 4.22 -15.29 -10.11
C THR A 259 2.70 -15.36 -9.89
N VAL A 260 2.00 -14.24 -10.08
CA VAL A 260 0.54 -14.10 -9.90
C VAL A 260 -0.23 -14.12 -11.23
N CYS A 261 0.39 -14.48 -12.36
CA CYS A 261 -0.29 -14.52 -13.67
C CYS A 261 -1.55 -15.39 -13.71
N TRP A 262 -1.57 -16.48 -12.93
CA TRP A 262 -2.75 -17.33 -12.75
C TRP A 262 -3.98 -16.58 -12.15
N TRP A 263 -3.82 -15.38 -11.58
CA TRP A 263 -4.93 -14.53 -11.14
C TRP A 263 -5.66 -13.82 -12.28
N ILE A 264 -4.98 -13.66 -13.41
CA ILE A 264 -5.34 -12.81 -14.56
C ILE A 264 -5.23 -13.56 -15.90
N GLN A 265 -5.16 -14.89 -15.89
CA GLN A 265 -5.10 -15.71 -17.10
C GLN A 265 -6.34 -15.53 -18.00
N ASP A 266 -7.49 -15.20 -17.40
CA ASP A 266 -8.72 -14.84 -18.11
C ASP A 266 -8.63 -13.47 -18.82
N ARG A 267 -7.52 -12.73 -18.67
CA ARG A 267 -7.23 -11.46 -19.35
C ARG A 267 -6.27 -11.56 -20.54
N CYS A 268 -5.67 -12.72 -20.78
CA CYS A 268 -4.77 -12.96 -21.91
C CYS A 268 -5.40 -12.68 -23.29
N LYS A 269 -6.75 -12.70 -23.39
CA LYS A 269 -7.52 -12.42 -24.62
C LYS A 269 -7.91 -10.94 -24.78
N SER A 270 -7.59 -10.07 -23.82
CA SER A 270 -8.02 -8.66 -23.80
C SER A 270 -7.06 -7.79 -24.64
N ARG A 271 -7.54 -7.27 -25.78
CA ARG A 271 -6.73 -6.46 -26.72
C ARG A 271 -6.08 -5.23 -26.08
N SER A 272 -6.77 -4.58 -25.14
CA SER A 272 -6.26 -3.40 -24.42
C SER A 272 -5.17 -3.74 -23.40
N LEU A 273 -5.10 -4.99 -22.94
CA LEU A 273 -4.06 -5.45 -22.01
C LEU A 273 -2.93 -6.21 -22.70
N GLN A 274 -3.02 -6.53 -23.98
CA GLN A 274 -2.10 -7.44 -24.67
C GLN A 274 -0.61 -7.10 -24.45
N ALA A 275 -0.23 -5.82 -24.51
CA ALA A 275 1.14 -5.38 -24.24
C ALA A 275 1.58 -5.61 -22.77
N MET A 276 0.68 -5.38 -21.81
CA MET A 276 0.95 -5.62 -20.40
C MET A 276 1.01 -7.12 -20.08
N MET A 277 0.11 -7.92 -20.64
CA MET A 277 0.11 -9.37 -20.50
C MET A 277 1.33 -10.02 -21.18
N LYS A 278 1.78 -9.49 -22.33
CA LYS A 278 3.01 -9.96 -23.00
C LYS A 278 4.27 -9.67 -22.18
N ASN A 279 4.33 -8.56 -21.44
CA ASN A 279 5.49 -8.25 -20.60
C ASN A 279 5.44 -9.05 -19.28
N LEU A 280 4.31 -9.00 -18.57
CA LEU A 280 4.19 -9.54 -17.22
C LEU A 280 3.93 -11.05 -17.18
N CYS A 281 3.22 -11.59 -18.17
CA CYS A 281 2.61 -12.92 -18.16
C CYS A 281 2.75 -13.66 -19.50
N ALA A 282 3.91 -13.51 -20.15
CA ALA A 282 4.18 -14.07 -21.48
C ALA A 282 3.89 -15.58 -21.58
N LYS A 283 4.27 -16.34 -20.54
CA LYS A 283 4.14 -17.80 -20.49
C LYS A 283 2.73 -18.26 -20.14
N THR A 284 2.10 -17.66 -19.12
CA THR A 284 0.71 -17.97 -18.73
C THR A 284 -0.29 -17.61 -19.83
N CYS A 285 0.02 -16.61 -20.64
CA CYS A 285 -0.85 -16.14 -21.72
C CYS A 285 -0.53 -16.67 -23.12
N ASP A 286 0.53 -17.46 -23.29
CA ASP A 286 1.00 -17.93 -24.61
C ASP A 286 1.26 -16.74 -25.57
N LEU A 287 1.95 -15.71 -25.05
CA LEU A 287 2.27 -14.44 -25.72
C LEU A 287 3.78 -14.25 -25.98
N CYS A 288 4.58 -15.31 -25.80
CA CYS A 288 5.95 -15.38 -26.26
C CYS A 288 5.99 -15.27 -27.80
#